data_AF-W2T6P0-F1
#
_entry.id   AF-W2T6P0-F1
#
_cell.length_a   1.000
_cell.length_b   1.000
_cell.length_c   1.000
_cell.angle_alpha   90.00
_cell.angle_beta   90.00
_cell.angle_gamma   90.00
#
_symmetry.space_group_name_H-M   'P 1'
#
loop_
_entity.id
_entity.type
_entity.pdbx_description
1 polymer ?
#
loop_
_entity_poly.entity_id
_entity_poly.type
_entity_poly.pdbx_seq_one_letter_code
_entity_poly.pdbx_strand_id
1 'polypeptide(L)'
;MNEHRQYGDILQADFLDTYRNLTLKTYAHSRYISQNCMNVRAVVKVDDDIAWNVRLLFDYLSEIDPERNALYCRSVKKPHVDRKKSSKWLPESHAAFFVKLKHQD
;
A
#
# COMPACT_ATOMS: atom_id res chain seq x y z
N MET A 1 5.40 23.34 -0.85
CA MET A 1 5.06 23.95 0.46
C MET A 1 3.68 24.59 0.47
N ASN A 2 3.25 25.30 -0.58
CA ASN A 2 1.92 25.95 -0.60
C ASN A 2 0.76 24.96 -0.49
N GLU A 3 0.82 23.83 -1.20
CA GLU A 3 -0.18 22.75 -1.13
C GLU A 3 -0.37 22.19 0.29
N HIS A 4 0.72 21.78 0.94
CA HIS A 4 0.68 21.31 2.33
C HIS A 4 0.08 22.35 3.28
N ARG A 5 0.44 23.64 3.14
CA ARG A 5 -0.13 24.72 3.97
C ARG A 5 -1.62 24.92 3.73
N GLN A 6 -2.10 24.64 2.51
CA GLN A 6 -3.49 24.86 2.14
C GLN A 6 -4.39 23.70 2.59
N TYR A 7 -3.94 22.44 2.43
CA TYR A 7 -4.80 21.27 2.63
C TYR A 7 -4.42 20.41 3.84
N GLY A 8 -3.15 20.41 4.26
CA GLY A 8 -2.69 19.67 5.43
C GLY A 8 -2.78 18.15 5.33
N ASP A 9 -2.97 17.60 4.12
CA ASP A 9 -3.23 16.19 3.83
C ASP A 9 -2.02 15.43 3.27
N ILE A 10 -0.84 16.06 3.26
CA ILE A 10 0.39 15.48 2.73
C ILE A 10 1.18 14.80 3.85
N LEU A 11 1.40 13.49 3.69
CA LEU A 11 2.44 12.75 4.41
C LEU A 11 3.73 12.73 3.58
N GLN A 12 4.77 13.42 4.07
CA GLN A 12 6.08 13.43 3.43
C GLN A 12 7.09 12.61 4.23
N ALA A 13 7.85 11.76 3.56
CA ALA A 13 8.89 10.92 4.16
C ALA A 13 10.23 11.11 3.44
N ASP A 14 11.32 10.86 4.16
CA ASP A 14 12.68 11.14 3.69
C ASP A 14 13.25 9.96 2.89
N PHE A 15 12.82 9.85 1.63
CA PHE A 15 13.42 8.97 0.63
C PHE A 15 13.19 9.52 -0.77
N LEU A 16 14.02 9.11 -1.73
CA LEU A 16 13.82 9.48 -3.13
C LEU A 16 12.60 8.76 -3.70
N ASP A 17 11.56 9.51 -4.05
CA ASP A 17 10.33 8.94 -4.62
C ASP A 17 10.58 8.43 -6.04
N THR A 18 10.70 7.11 -6.17
CA THR A 18 10.88 6.41 -7.45
C THR A 18 10.05 5.14 -7.48
N TYR A 19 9.81 4.62 -8.68
CA TYR A 19 9.12 3.35 -8.87
C TYR A 19 9.74 2.18 -8.06
N ARG A 20 11.07 2.18 -7.95
CA ARG A 20 11.81 1.14 -7.19
C ARG A 20 11.67 1.28 -5.68
N ASN A 21 11.35 2.49 -5.21
CA ASN A 21 11.20 2.81 -3.79
C ASN A 21 9.74 2.78 -3.30
N LEU A 22 8.80 2.23 -4.09
CA LEU A 22 7.41 2.08 -3.66
C LEU A 22 7.24 1.23 -2.39
N THR A 23 8.18 0.31 -2.12
CA THR A 23 8.23 -0.41 -0.83
C THR A 23 8.52 0.52 0.34
N LEU A 24 9.44 1.48 0.18
CA LEU A 24 9.74 2.50 1.21
C LEU A 24 8.54 3.43 1.41
N LYS A 25 7.87 3.82 0.32
CA LYS A 25 6.59 4.53 0.40
C LYS A 25 5.58 3.74 1.21
N THR A 26 5.42 2.44 0.90
CA THR A 26 4.56 1.48 1.62
C THR A 26 4.85 1.40 3.11
N TYR A 27 6.12 1.27 3.46
CA TYR A 27 6.55 1.27 4.84
C TYR A 27 6.24 2.59 5.55
N ALA A 28 6.50 3.74 4.91
CA ALA A 28 6.27 5.05 5.50
C ALA A 28 4.80 5.29 5.86
N HIS A 29 3.85 5.00 4.96
CA HIS A 29 2.42 5.14 5.29
C HIS A 29 1.95 4.12 6.31
N SER A 30 2.41 2.87 6.23
CA SER A 30 2.08 1.84 7.23
C SER A 30 2.53 2.25 8.64
N ARG A 31 3.75 2.78 8.77
CA ARG A 31 4.28 3.29 10.05
C ARG A 31 3.49 4.50 10.55
N TYR A 32 3.13 5.43 9.67
CA TYR A 32 2.32 6.59 10.06
C TYR A 32 0.96 6.15 10.62
N ILE A 33 0.26 5.26 9.91
CA ILE A 33 -1.03 4.71 10.32
C ILE A 33 -0.90 4.01 11.68
N SER A 34 0.10 3.14 11.85
CA SER A 34 0.25 2.39 13.10
C SER A 34 0.52 3.30 14.31
N GLN A 35 1.07 4.49 14.09
CA GLN A 35 1.42 5.45 15.16
C GLN A 35 0.33 6.49 15.42
N ASN A 36 -0.46 6.84 14.41
CA ASN A 36 -1.37 8.00 14.48
C ASN A 36 -2.86 7.63 14.30
N CYS A 37 -3.16 6.42 13.81
CA CYS A 37 -4.52 6.00 13.48
C CYS A 37 -4.96 4.80 14.33
N MET A 38 -5.17 5.01 15.64
CA MET A 38 -5.55 3.91 16.55
C MET A 38 -7.02 3.48 16.41
N ASN A 39 -7.90 4.35 15.91
CA ASN A 39 -9.36 4.13 15.88
C ASN A 39 -9.92 4.20 14.46
N VAL A 40 -9.25 3.57 13.50
CA VAL A 40 -9.75 3.47 12.12
C VAL A 40 -10.34 2.08 11.88
N ARG A 41 -11.52 2.02 11.26
CA ARG A 41 -12.19 0.75 10.92
C ARG A 41 -11.43 -0.05 9.85
N ALA A 42 -10.88 0.66 8.88
CA ALA A 42 -10.16 0.10 7.76
C ALA A 42 -9.19 1.12 7.18
N VAL A 43 -8.15 0.61 6.52
CA VAL A 43 -7.23 1.41 5.70
C VAL A 43 -7.41 0.98 4.26
N VAL A 44 -7.61 1.96 3.39
CA VAL A 44 -7.69 1.72 1.95
C VAL A 44 -6.50 2.38 1.27
N LYS A 45 -5.72 1.57 0.55
CA LYS A 45 -4.64 2.06 -0.32
C LYS A 45 -5.14 2.05 -1.77
N VAL A 46 -5.06 3.20 -2.42
CA VAL A 46 -5.33 3.39 -3.85
C VAL A 46 -4.19 4.20 -4.46
N ASP A 47 -3.96 3.99 -5.75
CA ASP A 47 -3.05 4.83 -6.53
C ASP A 47 -3.81 6.08 -7.04
N ASP A 48 -3.08 7.11 -7.44
CA ASP A 48 -3.63 8.39 -7.93
C ASP A 48 -4.09 8.34 -9.39
N ASP A 49 -3.75 7.27 -10.11
CA ASP A 49 -4.05 7.05 -11.52
C ASP A 49 -5.25 6.11 -11.76
N ILE A 50 -6.06 5.85 -10.73
CA ILE A 50 -7.27 5.02 -10.85
C ILE A 50 -8.55 5.82 -10.60
N ALA A 51 -9.60 5.46 -11.35
CA ALA A 51 -10.97 5.85 -11.03
C ALA A 51 -11.61 4.79 -10.13
N TRP A 52 -12.37 5.23 -9.14
CA TRP A 52 -13.00 4.36 -8.14
C TRP A 52 -14.36 4.92 -7.71
N ASN A 53 -15.28 4.03 -7.40
CA ASN A 53 -16.59 4.41 -6.87
C ASN A 53 -16.51 4.45 -5.34
N VAL A 54 -16.31 5.66 -4.82
CA VAL A 54 -16.19 5.92 -3.38
C VAL A 54 -17.43 5.46 -2.61
N ARG A 55 -18.63 5.63 -3.17
CA ARG A 55 -19.88 5.21 -2.50
C ARG A 55 -19.96 3.70 -2.33
N LEU A 56 -19.70 2.94 -3.39
CA LEU A 56 -19.70 1.47 -3.32
C LEU A 56 -18.60 0.95 -2.39
N LEU A 57 -17.47 1.64 -2.30
CA LEU A 57 -16.44 1.30 -1.33
C LEU A 57 -16.94 1.49 0.12
N PHE A 58 -17.60 2.61 0.42
CA PHE A 58 -18.16 2.82 1.77
C PHE A 58 -19.24 1.81 2.11
N ASP A 59 -20.12 1.48 1.16
CA ASP A 59 -21.14 0.43 1.33
C ASP A 59 -20.45 -0.91 1.67
N TYR A 60 -19.43 -1.30 0.90
CA TYR A 60 -18.63 -2.51 1.18
C TYR A 60 -17.93 -2.47 2.55
N LEU A 61 -17.27 -1.36 2.90
CA LEU A 61 -16.59 -1.20 4.19
C LEU A 61 -17.57 -1.20 5.37
N SER A 62 -18.86 -0.91 5.14
CA SER A 62 -19.88 -0.99 6.17
C SER A 62 -20.24 -2.44 6.54
N GLU A 63 -20.03 -3.37 5.62
CA GLU A 63 -20.37 -4.79 5.76
C GLU A 63 -19.20 -5.65 6.28
N ILE A 64 -17.96 -5.17 6.19
CA ILE A 64 -16.81 -5.92 6.72
C ILE A 64 -16.77 -5.92 8.25
N ASP A 65 -16.39 -7.05 8.82
CA ASP A 65 -16.15 -7.22 10.25
C ASP A 65 -14.87 -6.45 10.67
N PRO A 66 -14.96 -5.41 11.51
CA PRO A 66 -13.82 -4.62 11.94
C PRO A 66 -12.84 -5.38 12.85
N GLU A 67 -13.30 -6.43 13.53
CA GLU A 67 -12.45 -7.23 14.43
C GLU A 67 -11.62 -8.27 13.67
N ARG A 68 -11.96 -8.49 12.40
CA ARG A 68 -11.25 -9.44 11.55
C ARG A 68 -9.94 -8.84 11.07
N ASN A 69 -8.82 -9.41 11.51
CA ASN A 69 -7.50 -9.11 10.94
C ASN A 69 -7.34 -9.70 9.52
N ALA A 70 -7.81 -8.97 8.52
CA ALA A 70 -7.81 -9.41 7.12
C ALA A 70 -7.28 -8.35 6.15
N LEU A 71 -6.59 -8.82 5.11
CA LEU A 71 -6.20 -8.02 3.95
C LEU A 71 -7.06 -8.40 2.74
N TYR A 72 -7.77 -7.42 2.18
CA TYR A 72 -8.62 -7.61 1.01
C TYR A 72 -7.90 -7.08 -0.23
N CYS A 73 -7.49 -7.98 -1.14
CA CYS A 73 -6.86 -7.61 -2.40
C CYS A 73 -6.99 -8.72 -3.44
N ARG A 74 -6.61 -8.42 -4.69
CA ARG A 74 -6.45 -9.43 -5.72
C ARG A 74 -5.25 -10.31 -5.39
N SER A 75 -5.51 -11.52 -4.90
CA SER A 75 -4.46 -12.52 -4.66
C SER A 75 -3.94 -13.10 -5.97
N VAL A 76 -2.61 -13.12 -6.13
CA VAL A 76 -1.92 -13.76 -7.25
C VAL A 76 -1.21 -15.01 -6.74
N LYS A 77 -1.65 -16.18 -7.22
CA LYS A 77 -1.03 -17.46 -6.86
C LYS A 77 0.16 -17.74 -7.77
N LYS A 78 1.30 -18.15 -7.18
CA LYS A 78 2.54 -18.51 -7.89
C LYS A 78 3.03 -17.40 -8.85
N PRO A 79 3.35 -16.19 -8.35
CA PRO A 79 3.83 -15.10 -9.20
C PRO A 79 5.17 -15.48 -9.87
N HIS A 80 5.31 -15.18 -11.16
CA HIS A 80 6.57 -15.33 -11.87
C HIS A 80 7.40 -14.05 -11.75
N VAL A 81 8.67 -14.18 -11.34
CA VAL A 81 9.65 -13.09 -11.39
C VAL A 81 10.06 -12.84 -12.84
N ASP A 82 9.72 -11.67 -13.38
CA ASP A 82 10.16 -11.25 -14.71
C ASP A 82 11.66 -10.91 -14.69
N ARG A 83 12.43 -11.59 -15.53
CA ARG A 83 13.90 -11.43 -15.63
C ARG A 83 14.35 -10.80 -16.95
N LYS A 84 13.42 -10.30 -17.77
CA LYS A 84 13.75 -9.62 -19.03
C LYS A 84 14.39 -8.26 -18.73
N LYS A 85 15.55 -7.98 -19.34
CA LYS A 85 16.28 -6.72 -19.15
C LYS A 85 15.50 -5.46 -19.54
N SER A 86 14.56 -5.58 -20.47
CA SER A 86 13.68 -4.50 -20.92
C SER A 86 12.43 -4.34 -20.04
N SER A 87 12.19 -5.24 -19.07
CA SER A 87 10.99 -5.20 -18.25
C SER A 87 11.07 -4.10 -17.21
N LYS A 88 9.95 -3.39 -17.04
CA LYS A 88 9.71 -2.48 -15.92
C LYS A 88 9.88 -3.18 -14.56
N TRP A 89 9.63 -4.49 -14.52
CA TRP A 89 9.56 -5.30 -13.30
C TRP A 89 10.82 -6.12 -13.01
N LEU A 90 11.90 -5.89 -13.76
CA LEU A 90 13.18 -6.57 -13.52
C LEU A 90 13.68 -6.25 -12.10
N PRO A 91 13.86 -7.25 -11.22
CA PRO A 91 14.43 -7.01 -9.91
C PRO A 91 15.89 -6.58 -10.02
N GLU A 92 16.32 -5.68 -9.14
CA GLU A 92 17.75 -5.45 -8.92
C GLU A 92 18.39 -6.74 -8.38
N SER A 93 19.66 -6.97 -8.69
CA SER A 93 20.37 -8.23 -8.36
C SER A 93 20.38 -8.59 -6.88
N HIS A 94 20.06 -7.66 -5.98
CA HIS A 94 19.96 -7.87 -4.53
C HIS A 94 18.54 -7.68 -3.96
N ALA A 95 17.53 -7.40 -4.80
CA ALA A 95 16.15 -7.16 -4.37
C ALA A 95 15.37 -8.47 -4.25
N ALA A 96 15.75 -9.33 -3.29
CA ALA A 96 14.93 -10.45 -2.85
C ALA A 96 14.21 -10.08 -1.55
N PHE A 97 13.17 -9.26 -1.63
CA PHE A 97 12.30 -8.99 -0.49
C PHE A 97 11.23 -10.09 -0.41
N PHE A 98 11.52 -11.13 0.37
CA PHE A 98 10.50 -12.07 0.81
C PHE A 98 9.82 -11.50 2.05
N VAL A 99 8.68 -10.84 1.89
CA VAL A 99 7.73 -10.73 3.01
C VAL A 99 7.07 -12.10 3.13
N LYS A 100 7.68 -12.99 3.92
CA LYS A 100 7.00 -14.19 4.41
C LYS A 100 5.89 -13.69 5.33
N LEU A 101 4.67 -13.54 4.81
CA LEU A 101 3.50 -13.51 5.66
C LEU A 101 3.48 -14.87 6.37
N LYS A 102 3.79 -14.91 7.66
CA LYS A 102 3.49 -16.08 8.48
C LYS A 102 1.98 -16.27 8.36
N HIS A 103 1.55 -17.35 7.72
CA HIS A 103 0.26 -17.93 8.08
C HIS A 103 0.37 -18.25 9.57
N GLN A 104 -0.40 -17.53 10.39
CA GLN A 104 -0.79 -18.06 11.69
C GLN A 104 -1.74 -19.23 11.42
N ASP A 105 -1.55 -20.29 12.21
CA ASP A 105 -2.00 -21.67 12.02
C ASP A 105 -3.45 -21.87 11.57
#